data_AF-A0A3D3S1N3-F1
#
_entry.id   AF-A0A3D3S1N3-F1
#
_cell.length_a   1.000
_cell.length_b   1.000
_cell.length_c   1.000
_cell.angle_alpha   90.00
_cell.angle_beta   90.00
_cell.angle_gamma   90.00
#
_symmetry.space_group_name_H-M   'P 1'
#
loop_
_entity.id
_entity.type
_entity.pdbx_description
1 polymer ?
#
loop_
_entity_poly.entity_id
_entity_poly.type
_entity_poly.pdbx_seq_one_letter_code
_entity_poly.pdbx_strand_id
1 'polypeptide(L)' 'AAAQNFRANPGLDVETALTELAVGEALVSVLDPRGMPTPVARTLVRPPYSRIGPLTTQV' A
#
# COMPACT_ATOMS: atom_id res chain seq x y z
N ALA A 1 -6.87 -9.53 13.85
CA ALA A 1 -7.95 -9.86 12.89
C ALA A 1 -7.56 -9.58 11.44
N ALA A 2 -7.03 -8.40 11.08
CA ALA A 2 -6.65 -8.09 9.68
C ALA A 2 -5.29 -8.68 9.24
N ALA A 3 -4.28 -8.69 10.12
CA ALA A 3 -2.91 -9.12 9.80
C ALA A 3 -2.83 -10.57 9.25
N GLN A 4 -3.69 -11.45 9.73
CA GLN A 4 -3.70 -12.88 9.37
C GLN A 4 -4.20 -13.14 7.93
N ASN A 5 -4.82 -12.15 7.29
CA ASN A 5 -5.40 -12.29 5.95
C ASN A 5 -4.42 -11.90 4.83
N PHE A 6 -3.24 -11.37 5.17
CA PHE A 6 -2.23 -11.02 4.16
C PHE A 6 -1.42 -12.22 3.72
N ARG A 7 -0.93 -12.18 2.47
CA ARG A 7 0.06 -13.16 2.02
C ARG A 7 1.38 -12.91 2.72
N ALA A 8 1.86 -13.94 3.41
CA ALA A 8 3.11 -13.90 4.15
C ALA A 8 4.28 -13.45 3.27
N ASN A 9 5.10 -12.56 3.83
CA ASN A 9 6.34 -12.09 3.25
C ASN A 9 7.47 -12.42 4.25
N PRO A 10 8.44 -13.29 3.90
CA PRO A 10 9.52 -13.68 4.81
C PRO A 10 10.38 -12.51 5.32
N GLY A 11 10.38 -11.37 4.61
CA GLY A 11 11.11 -10.16 5.00
C GLY A 11 10.28 -9.15 5.80
N LEU A 12 9.03 -9.46 6.17
CA LEU A 12 8.14 -8.51 6.84
C LEU A 12 7.28 -9.21 7.90
N ASP A 13 7.44 -8.80 9.15
CA ASP A 13 6.49 -9.14 10.21
C ASP A 13 5.25 -8.27 10.06
N VAL A 14 4.16 -8.87 9.56
CA VAL A 14 2.91 -8.18 9.27
C VAL A 14 2.21 -7.71 10.55
N GLU A 15 2.33 -8.46 11.65
CA GLU A 15 1.64 -8.12 12.90
C GLU A 15 2.28 -6.91 13.56
N THR A 16 3.62 -6.93 13.67
CA THR A 16 4.38 -5.77 14.14
C THR A 16 4.22 -4.58 13.19
N ALA A 17 4.41 -4.77 11.88
CA ALA A 17 4.33 -3.69 10.93
C ALA A 17 2.95 -3.02 10.89
N LEU A 18 1.86 -3.79 11.05
CA LEU A 18 0.50 -3.24 11.11
C LEU A 18 0.31 -2.33 12.34
N THR A 19 0.91 -2.67 13.48
CA THR A 19 0.83 -1.84 14.71
C THR A 19 1.68 -0.59 14.65
N GLU A 20 2.74 -0.58 13.83
CA GLU A 20 3.69 0.53 13.71
C GLU A 20 3.35 1.52 12.59
N LEU A 21 2.28 1.30 11.83
CA LEU A 21 1.90 2.20 10.73
C LEU A 21 1.61 3.62 11.24
N ALA A 22 2.29 4.59 10.64
CA ALA A 22 2.05 6.00 10.86
C ALA A 22 1.29 6.66 9.68
N VAL A 23 1.00 7.95 9.80
CA VAL A 23 0.36 8.73 8.72
C VAL A 23 1.22 8.69 7.47
N GLY A 24 0.61 8.30 6.35
CA GLY A 24 1.31 8.16 5.07
C GLY A 24 1.94 6.79 4.87
N GLU A 25 1.62 5.79 5.69
CA GLU A 25 2.08 4.42 5.51
C GLU A 25 0.90 3.44 5.33
N ALA A 26 1.13 2.39 4.54
CA ALA A 26 0.16 1.33 4.33
C ALA A 26 0.83 -0.02 4.07
N LEU A 27 0.10 -1.10 4.41
CA LEU A 27 0.39 -2.43 3.92
C LEU A 27 -0.36 -2.66 2.61
N VAL A 28 0.38 -2.95 1.54
CA VAL A 28 -0.17 -3.10 0.19
C VAL A 28 0.23 -4.45 -0.38
N SER A 29 -0.74 -5.13 -0.98
CA SER A 29 -0.52 -6.26 -1.89
C SER A 29 -1.14 -5.94 -3.24
N VAL A 30 -0.58 -6.49 -4.30
CA VAL A 30 -1.10 -6.37 -5.66
C VAL A 30 -1.57 -7.72 -6.16
N LEU A 31 -2.35 -7.73 -7.23
CA LEU A 31 -2.78 -8.98 -7.86
C LEU A 31 -1.76 -9.38 -8.94
N ASP A 32 -1.46 -10.66 -9.02
CA ASP A 32 -0.74 -11.27 -10.13
C ASP A 32 -1.65 -11.41 -11.37
N PRO A 33 -1.14 -11.87 -12.52
CA PRO A 33 -1.94 -12.04 -13.74
C PRO A 33 -3.10 -13.04 -13.62
N ARG A 34 -3.11 -13.89 -12.58
CA ARG A 34 -4.19 -14.85 -12.30
C ARG A 34 -5.17 -14.32 -11.25
N GLY A 35 -5.01 -13.06 -10.82
CA GLY A 35 -5.85 -12.43 -9.81
C GLY A 35 -5.50 -12.86 -8.38
N MET A 36 -4.36 -13.52 -8.15
CA MET A 36 -3.94 -13.93 -6.81
C MET A 36 -3.13 -12.81 -6.14
N PRO A 37 -3.35 -12.54 -4.84
CA PRO A 37 -2.58 -11.53 -4.13
C PRO A 37 -1.12 -11.94 -3.98
N THR A 38 -0.21 -11.02 -4.27
CA THR A 38 1.23 -11.16 -4.03
C THR A 38 1.58 -10.99 -2.55
N PRO A 39 2.80 -11.36 -2.12
CA PRO A 39 3.29 -11.05 -0.77
C PRO A 39 3.13 -9.57 -0.44
N VAL A 40 2.70 -9.29 0.79
CA VAL A 40 2.42 -7.92 1.26
C VAL A 40 3.70 -7.12 1.50
N ALA A 41 3.67 -5.81 1.25
CA ALA A 41 4.78 -4.90 1.47
C ALA A 41 4.36 -3.64 2.22
N ARG A 42 5.26 -3.11 3.06
CA ARG A 42 5.11 -1.78 3.69
C ARG A 42 5.45 -0.71 2.66
N THR A 43 4.52 0.22 2.46
CA THR A 43 4.56 1.20 1.36
C THR A 43 4.25 2.60 1.88
N LEU A 44 4.99 3.60 1.38
CA LEU A 44 4.66 5.01 1.61
C LEU A 44 3.53 5.45 0.67
N VAL A 45 2.53 6.13 1.23
CA VAL A 45 1.37 6.63 0.52
C VAL A 45 1.49 8.14 0.37
N ARG A 46 1.72 8.59 -0.86
CA ARG A 46 1.64 10.00 -1.21
C ARG A 46 0.17 10.36 -1.49
N PRO A 47 -0.38 11.45 -0.92
CA PRO A 47 -1.72 11.89 -1.25
C PRO A 47 -1.83 12.24 -2.74
N PRO A 48 -2.99 12.02 -3.38
CA PRO A 48 -3.19 12.39 -4.76
C PRO A 48 -3.08 13.91 -4.91
N TYR A 49 -2.39 14.36 -5.97
CA TYR A 49 -2.40 15.75 -6.37
C TYR A 49 -3.61 15.99 -7.26
N SER A 50 -4.63 16.62 -6.70
CA SER A 50 -5.79 17.05 -7.47
C SER A 50 -5.48 18.38 -8.13
N ARG A 51 -5.65 18.44 -9.45
CA ARG A 51 -5.66 19.70 -10.19
C ARG A 51 -7.11 20.09 -10.45
N ILE A 52 -7.62 21.02 -9.66
CA ILE A 52 -8.96 21.60 -9.86
C ILE A 52 -8.78 22.93 -10.59
N GLY A 53 -9.31 23.03 -11.82
CA GLY A 53 -9.25 24.23 -12.66
C GLY A 53 -8.80 23.97 -14.10
N PRO A 54 -8.75 25.01 -14.95
CA PRO A 54 -8.40 24.89 -16.36
C PRO A 54 -7.04 24.21 -16.58
N LEU A 55 -6.94 23.43 -17.67
CA LEU A 55 -5.70 22.79 -18.08
C LEU A 55 -4.67 23.87 -18.50
N THR A 56 -3.50 23.83 -17.90
CA THR A 56 -2.30 24.60 -18.25
C THR A 56 -1.22 23.59 -18.60
N THR A 57 -0.27 24.00 -19.42
CA THR A 57 0.78 23.15 -19.99
C THR A 57 1.78 22.59 -18.97
N GLN A 58 1.75 23.03 -17.72
CA GLN A 58 2.67 22.56 -16.68
C GLN A 58 1.92 21.78 -15.59
N VAL A 59 2.61 20.77 -15.05
CA VAL A 59 2.22 19.94 -13.90
C VAL A 59 3.25 20.13 -12.80
#